data_AF-A0A661D2K0-F1
#
_entry.id   AF-A0A661D2K0-F1
#
_cell.length_a   1.000
_cell.length_b   1.000
_cell.length_c   1.000
_cell.angle_alpha   90.00
_cell.angle_beta   90.00
_cell.angle_gamma   90.00
#
_symmetry.space_group_name_H-M   'P 1'
#
loop_
_entity.id
_entity.type
_entity.pdbx_description
1 polymer ?
#
loop_
_entity_poly.entity_id
_entity_poly.type
_entity_poly.pdbx_seq_one_letter_code
_entity_poly.pdbx_strand_id
1 'polypeptide(L)'
;MQATVHKWFEVKERTAMGEFEDICVLELSSETALPSEAQPIAILVLDSAAFFDRPVRRCGFPEGRDEGDWLSGKLEGTISNGCVQLETEGRRSVAPGFSGTAIWDKTENAVTGMMVSIQTGRQDTTAYMIPMAILINAWPELDQQTQYIDASVARREREKAKQKRSGRRVVVRLAAFAGWRWFDAKQKGEGLAEIEKPKAEE
;
A
#
# COMPACT_ATOMS: atom_id res chain seq x y z
N MET A 1 22.48 -0.77 1.16
CA MET A 1 21.76 -0.83 -0.14
C MET A 1 22.28 0.30 -1.00
N GLN A 2 22.65 0.02 -2.26
CA GLN A 2 23.05 1.05 -3.21
C GLN A 2 22.06 1.07 -4.38
N ALA A 3 21.62 2.26 -4.74
CA ALA A 3 20.69 2.50 -5.84
C ALA A 3 21.14 3.72 -6.65
N THR A 4 20.87 3.71 -7.94
CA THR A 4 21.09 4.85 -8.84
C THR A 4 19.75 5.37 -9.34
N VAL A 5 19.71 6.65 -9.69
CA VAL A 5 18.54 7.24 -10.33
C VAL A 5 18.51 6.74 -11.79
N HIS A 6 17.49 5.95 -12.11
CA HIS A 6 17.24 5.48 -13.47
C HIS A 6 16.47 6.54 -14.28
N LYS A 7 15.47 7.17 -13.65
CA LYS A 7 14.66 8.24 -14.24
C LYS A 7 14.13 9.17 -13.15
N TRP A 8 14.07 10.46 -13.42
CA TRP A 8 13.58 11.46 -12.48
C TRP A 8 12.62 12.42 -13.18
N PHE A 9 11.43 12.58 -12.60
CA PHE A 9 10.41 13.53 -13.02
C PHE A 9 10.28 14.59 -11.92
N GLU A 10 10.94 15.72 -12.11
CA GLU A 10 11.05 16.74 -11.06
C GLU A 10 9.70 17.40 -10.76
N VAL A 11 9.56 17.91 -9.54
CA VAL A 11 8.44 18.78 -9.15
C VAL A 11 8.46 20.06 -9.97
N LYS A 12 7.32 20.44 -10.54
CA LYS A 12 7.17 21.65 -11.36
C LYS A 12 6.38 22.71 -10.61
N GLU A 13 6.64 23.99 -10.92
CA GLU A 13 5.84 25.09 -10.36
C GLU A 13 4.39 25.08 -10.86
N ARG A 14 4.17 24.57 -12.07
CA ARG A 14 2.85 24.31 -12.65
C ARG A 14 2.89 23.03 -13.45
N THR A 15 1.96 22.15 -13.12
CA THR A 15 1.82 20.86 -13.80
C THR A 15 0.60 20.94 -14.70
N ALA A 16 0.85 20.93 -16.01
CA ALA A 16 -0.23 20.81 -16.98
C ALA A 16 -0.84 19.39 -16.89
N MET A 17 -2.12 19.25 -17.25
CA MET A 17 -2.72 17.91 -17.37
C MET A 17 -1.90 17.05 -18.33
N GLY A 18 -1.53 15.84 -17.88
CA GLY A 18 -0.78 14.88 -18.68
C GLY A 18 0.74 14.97 -18.54
N GLU A 19 1.25 15.91 -17.74
CA GLU A 19 2.66 15.91 -17.35
C GLU A 19 2.89 15.12 -16.06
N PHE A 20 4.07 14.49 -15.97
CA PHE A 20 4.51 13.71 -14.81
C PHE A 20 5.48 14.54 -13.97
N GLU A 21 5.33 14.47 -12.65
CA GLU A 21 6.21 15.10 -11.66
C GLU A 21 6.21 14.28 -10.38
N ASP A 22 7.15 14.58 -9.48
CA ASP A 22 7.31 13.96 -8.16
C ASP A 22 7.43 12.41 -8.23
N ILE A 23 8.17 11.93 -9.25
CA ILE A 23 8.42 10.50 -9.47
C ILE A 23 9.92 10.26 -9.65
N CYS A 24 10.46 9.31 -8.89
CA CYS A 24 11.80 8.76 -9.06
C CYS A 24 11.73 7.28 -9.36
N VAL A 25 12.36 6.86 -10.46
CA VAL A 25 12.66 5.45 -10.70
C VAL A 25 14.09 5.20 -10.26
N LEU A 26 14.26 4.22 -9.37
CA LEU A 26 15.55 3.81 -8.86
C LEU A 26 15.89 2.43 -9.41
N GLU A 27 17.16 2.25 -9.76
CA GLU A 27 17.73 0.96 -10.12
C GLU A 27 18.65 0.51 -8.99
N LEU A 28 18.39 -0.67 -8.44
CA LEU A 28 19.26 -1.26 -7.43
C LEU A 28 20.53 -1.79 -8.10
N SER A 29 21.69 -1.56 -7.49
CA SER A 29 22.93 -2.17 -7.95
C SER A 29 22.78 -3.70 -7.96
N SER A 30 23.32 -4.37 -8.97
CA SER A 30 23.36 -5.83 -9.06
C SER A 30 24.08 -6.49 -7.88
N GLU A 31 24.91 -5.74 -7.16
CA GLU A 31 25.60 -6.16 -5.94
C GLU A 31 24.72 -6.04 -4.68
N THR A 32 23.56 -5.38 -4.77
CA THR A 32 22.61 -5.30 -3.66
C THR A 32 21.90 -6.64 -3.52
N ALA A 33 22.26 -7.38 -2.47
CA ALA A 33 21.52 -8.59 -2.10
C ALA A 33 20.10 -8.23 -1.64
N LEU A 34 19.11 -8.72 -2.37
CA LEU A 34 17.71 -8.67 -1.97
C LEU A 34 17.37 -9.88 -1.09
N PRO A 35 16.45 -9.74 -0.12
CA PRO A 35 15.87 -10.90 0.56
C PRO A 35 15.30 -11.91 -0.45
N SER A 36 15.38 -13.21 -0.16
CA SER A 36 14.88 -14.27 -1.04
C SER A 36 13.40 -14.14 -1.35
N GLU A 37 12.64 -13.51 -0.46
CA GLU A 37 11.20 -13.30 -0.55
C GLU A 37 10.84 -12.03 -1.33
N ALA A 38 11.82 -11.21 -1.72
CA ALA A 38 11.57 -9.99 -2.48
C ALA A 38 11.01 -10.37 -3.86
N GLN A 39 9.80 -9.91 -4.15
CA GLN A 39 9.10 -10.14 -5.42
C GLN A 39 8.51 -8.81 -5.92
N PRO A 40 8.40 -8.62 -7.24
CA PRO A 40 7.64 -7.50 -7.78
C PRO A 40 6.21 -7.50 -7.23
N ILE A 41 5.71 -6.30 -6.95
CA ILE A 41 4.42 -6.11 -6.31
C ILE A 41 3.28 -6.26 -7.32
N ALA A 42 2.14 -6.82 -6.88
CA ALA A 42 0.93 -6.82 -7.69
C ALA A 42 0.36 -5.40 -7.78
N ILE A 43 -0.06 -4.99 -8.99
CA ILE A 43 -0.59 -3.65 -9.24
C ILE A 43 -2.08 -3.70 -9.59
N LEU A 44 -2.78 -2.64 -9.21
CA LEU A 44 -4.20 -2.44 -9.44
C LEU A 44 -4.41 -1.08 -10.11
N VAL A 45 -4.73 -1.11 -11.39
CA VAL A 45 -5.15 0.10 -12.12
C VAL A 45 -6.63 0.32 -11.90
N LEU A 46 -6.98 1.52 -11.46
CA LEU A 46 -8.36 1.92 -11.17
C LEU A 46 -8.78 3.08 -12.07
N ASP A 47 -10.01 3.01 -12.55
CA ASP A 47 -10.70 4.10 -13.21
C ASP A 47 -11.07 5.19 -12.18
N SER A 48 -11.21 6.45 -12.61
CA SER A 48 -11.52 7.56 -11.69
C SER A 48 -12.81 7.35 -10.87
N ALA A 49 -13.81 6.67 -11.44
CA ALA A 49 -15.06 6.35 -10.77
C ALA A 49 -14.92 5.31 -9.64
N ALA A 50 -13.82 4.56 -9.60
CA ALA A 50 -13.57 3.51 -8.61
C ALA A 50 -12.81 4.01 -7.38
N PHE A 51 -12.38 5.28 -7.34
CA PHE A 51 -11.65 5.84 -6.20
C PHE A 51 -12.56 6.10 -5.00
N PHE A 52 -13.73 6.68 -5.19
CA PHE A 52 -14.56 7.17 -4.08
C PHE A 52 -14.90 6.07 -3.05
N ASP A 53 -14.70 6.37 -1.76
CA ASP A 53 -14.93 5.51 -0.60
C ASP A 53 -14.12 4.18 -0.64
N ARG A 54 -13.09 4.09 -1.49
CA ARG A 54 -12.30 2.87 -1.63
C ARG A 54 -11.32 2.70 -0.48
N PRO A 55 -11.37 1.59 0.27
CA PRO A 55 -10.57 1.42 1.48
C PRO A 55 -9.12 1.06 1.16
N VAL A 56 -8.18 1.83 1.71
CA VAL A 56 -6.74 1.68 1.46
C VAL A 56 -5.90 1.65 2.74
N ARG A 57 -4.66 1.18 2.62
CA ARG A 57 -3.63 1.25 3.67
C ARG A 57 -2.28 1.62 3.08
N ARG A 58 -1.42 2.23 3.89
CA ARG A 58 -0.02 2.52 3.55
C ARG A 58 0.89 2.25 4.74
N CYS A 59 2.13 1.89 4.46
CA CYS A 59 3.18 1.71 5.45
C CYS A 59 4.28 2.72 5.15
N GLY A 60 4.58 3.59 6.10
CA GLY A 60 5.66 4.58 5.99
C GLY A 60 6.63 4.50 7.15
N PHE A 61 7.73 5.21 7.04
CA PHE A 61 8.85 5.18 7.98
C PHE A 61 9.11 6.60 8.50
N PRO A 62 8.24 7.14 9.36
CA PRO A 62 8.47 8.45 9.97
C PRO A 62 9.65 8.41 10.94
N GLU A 63 10.22 9.58 11.20
CA GLU A 63 11.36 9.72 12.12
C GLU A 63 11.05 9.09 13.50
N GLY A 64 11.99 8.28 13.99
CA GLY A 64 11.85 7.56 15.26
C GLY A 64 10.98 6.30 15.20
N ARG A 65 10.57 5.84 13.99
CA ARG A 65 9.85 4.58 13.78
C ARG A 65 10.42 3.79 12.60
N ASP A 66 11.61 3.24 12.81
CA ASP A 66 12.32 2.48 11.78
C ASP A 66 11.63 1.14 11.46
N GLU A 67 10.81 0.60 12.37
CA GLU A 67 9.95 -0.56 12.11
C GLU A 67 8.77 -0.28 11.14
N GLY A 68 8.53 0.99 10.82
CA GLY A 68 7.42 1.46 10.00
C GLY A 68 6.09 1.59 10.78
N ASP A 69 5.19 2.43 10.28
CA ASP A 69 3.83 2.59 10.82
C ASP A 69 2.78 2.45 9.72
N TRP A 70 1.71 1.73 10.03
CA TRP A 70 0.59 1.50 9.13
C TRP A 70 -0.50 2.54 9.37
N LEU A 71 -0.89 3.24 8.30
CA LEU A 71 -2.06 4.12 8.29
C LEU A 71 -3.13 3.57 7.35
N SER A 72 -4.38 3.66 7.81
CA SER A 72 -5.56 3.34 7.03
C SER A 72 -6.25 4.62 6.56
N GLY A 73 -7.02 4.49 5.49
CA GLY A 73 -7.76 5.60 4.92
C GLY A 73 -8.67 5.15 3.81
N LYS A 74 -9.22 6.15 3.11
CA LYS A 74 -10.05 5.95 1.93
C LYS A 74 -9.59 6.88 0.82
N LEU A 75 -9.81 6.44 -0.42
CA LEU A 75 -9.65 7.30 -1.57
C LEU A 75 -10.93 8.13 -1.75
N GLU A 76 -10.74 9.37 -2.18
CA GLU A 76 -11.81 10.30 -2.51
C GLU A 76 -11.95 10.41 -4.04
N GLY A 77 -11.55 11.54 -4.60
CA GLY A 77 -11.59 11.80 -6.04
C GLY A 77 -10.27 12.36 -6.58
N THR A 78 -10.21 12.40 -7.90
CA THR A 78 -9.10 13.02 -8.64
C THR A 78 -9.19 14.54 -8.58
N ILE A 79 -8.06 15.21 -8.33
CA ILE A 79 -7.93 16.67 -8.38
C ILE A 79 -7.28 17.14 -9.70
N SER A 80 -7.15 18.45 -9.89
CA SER A 80 -6.79 19.07 -11.18
C SER A 80 -5.45 18.62 -11.78
N ASN A 81 -4.49 18.15 -10.98
CA ASN A 81 -3.21 17.63 -11.44
C ASN A 81 -3.20 16.10 -11.65
N GLY A 82 -4.35 15.44 -11.57
CA GLY A 82 -4.47 13.98 -11.74
C GLY A 82 -4.17 13.16 -10.47
N CYS A 83 -3.71 13.79 -9.39
CA CYS A 83 -3.57 13.11 -8.10
C CYS A 83 -4.95 12.75 -7.51
N VAL A 84 -4.99 11.73 -6.67
CA VAL A 84 -6.19 11.31 -5.94
C VAL A 84 -6.05 11.74 -4.48
N GLN A 85 -7.06 12.43 -3.95
CA GLN A 85 -7.08 12.81 -2.54
C GLN A 85 -7.35 11.58 -1.64
N LEU A 86 -6.71 11.55 -0.48
CA LEU A 86 -6.94 10.53 0.55
C LEU A 86 -7.54 11.16 1.81
N GLU A 87 -8.57 10.50 2.32
CA GLU A 87 -9.00 10.65 3.70
C GLU A 87 -8.14 9.75 4.60
N THR A 88 -7.77 10.25 5.78
CA THR A 88 -7.06 9.45 6.79
C THR A 88 -8.01 9.00 7.88
N GLU A 89 -8.01 7.71 8.20
CA GLU A 89 -8.83 7.17 9.28
C GLU A 89 -8.09 7.31 10.62
N GLY A 90 -8.78 7.87 11.62
CA GLY A 90 -8.30 7.95 13.00
C GLY A 90 -7.58 9.26 13.34
N ARG A 91 -6.93 9.29 14.52
CA ARG A 91 -6.27 10.49 15.07
C ARG A 91 -4.83 10.70 14.60
N ARG A 92 -4.31 9.80 13.77
CA ARG A 92 -2.92 9.84 13.31
C ARG A 92 -2.86 10.50 11.94
N SER A 93 -2.15 11.62 11.86
CA SER A 93 -1.94 12.36 10.62
C SER A 93 -0.79 11.75 9.81
N VAL A 94 -0.78 12.04 8.51
CA VAL A 94 0.37 11.76 7.66
C VAL A 94 1.53 12.65 8.09
N ALA A 95 2.71 12.06 8.24
CA ALA A 95 3.94 12.72 8.65
C ALA A 95 5.03 12.53 7.58
N PRO A 96 6.13 13.31 7.62
CA PRO A 96 7.33 13.01 6.83
C PRO A 96 7.75 11.54 6.99
N GLY A 97 8.24 10.91 5.93
CA GLY A 97 8.55 9.47 5.89
C GLY A 97 7.44 8.59 5.29
N PHE A 98 6.29 9.17 4.94
CA PHE A 98 5.23 8.49 4.18
C PHE A 98 5.25 8.78 2.67
N SER A 99 5.89 9.85 2.23
CA SER A 99 6.04 10.15 0.79
C SER A 99 6.80 9.04 0.07
N GLY A 100 6.35 8.67 -1.13
CA GLY A 100 6.91 7.57 -1.91
C GLY A 100 6.43 6.18 -1.50
N THR A 101 5.64 6.06 -0.43
CA THR A 101 5.12 4.75 0.01
C THR A 101 4.01 4.24 -0.91
N ALA A 102 3.87 2.93 -1.02
CA ALA A 102 2.80 2.32 -1.79
C ALA A 102 1.43 2.48 -1.08
N ILE A 103 0.41 2.85 -1.85
CA ILE A 103 -0.98 2.82 -1.42
C ILE A 103 -1.58 1.46 -1.83
N TRP A 104 -1.92 0.66 -0.83
CA TRP A 104 -2.48 -0.67 -1.02
C TRP A 104 -4.00 -0.61 -0.95
N ASP A 105 -4.64 -1.20 -1.95
CA ASP A 105 -6.06 -1.50 -1.89
C ASP A 105 -6.32 -2.65 -0.89
N LYS A 106 -7.19 -2.42 0.10
CA LYS A 106 -7.52 -3.44 1.11
C LYS A 106 -8.32 -4.61 0.53
N THR A 107 -8.97 -4.43 -0.61
CA THR A 107 -9.89 -5.42 -1.19
C THR A 107 -9.18 -6.39 -2.11
N GLU A 108 -8.29 -5.91 -2.98
CA GLU A 108 -7.50 -6.73 -3.90
C GLU A 108 -6.12 -7.11 -3.34
N ASN A 109 -5.70 -6.49 -2.24
CA ASN A 109 -4.35 -6.64 -1.67
C ASN A 109 -3.24 -6.37 -2.70
N ALA A 110 -3.41 -5.30 -3.48
CA ALA A 110 -2.50 -4.86 -4.53
C ALA A 110 -2.29 -3.34 -4.45
N VAL A 111 -1.20 -2.87 -5.06
CA VAL A 111 -0.85 -1.44 -5.03
C VAL A 111 -1.60 -0.69 -6.11
N THR A 112 -2.29 0.37 -5.72
CA THR A 112 -3.09 1.19 -6.64
C THR A 112 -2.50 2.57 -6.93
N GLY A 113 -1.41 2.91 -6.25
CA GLY A 113 -0.63 4.11 -6.53
C GLY A 113 0.46 4.34 -5.50
N MET A 114 1.08 5.52 -5.59
CA MET A 114 2.17 5.95 -4.71
C MET A 114 1.76 7.21 -3.96
N MET A 115 2.03 7.25 -2.66
CA MET A 115 1.72 8.39 -1.80
C MET A 115 2.60 9.58 -2.14
N VAL A 116 1.97 10.74 -2.33
CA VAL A 116 2.62 12.04 -2.41
C VAL A 116 1.96 12.97 -1.41
N SER A 117 2.75 13.70 -0.63
CA SER A 117 2.18 14.72 0.26
C SER A 117 2.19 16.04 -0.48
N ILE A 118 1.01 16.55 -0.78
CA ILE A 118 0.81 17.88 -1.36
C ILE A 118 -0.12 18.62 -0.39
N GLN A 119 0.09 19.92 -0.22
CA GLN A 119 -0.66 20.85 0.64
C GLN A 119 -0.15 20.98 2.09
N THR A 120 0.66 22.02 2.26
CA THR A 120 1.08 22.64 3.53
C THR A 120 0.09 23.73 3.94
N GLY A 121 -1.03 23.33 4.54
CA GLY A 121 -1.82 24.22 5.40
C GLY A 121 -1.17 24.32 6.79
N ARG A 122 -1.41 25.41 7.53
CA ARG A 122 -0.82 25.63 8.88
C ARG A 122 -1.24 24.60 9.94
N GLN A 123 -2.31 23.83 9.71
CA GLN A 123 -2.87 22.92 10.72
C GLN A 123 -3.35 21.55 10.20
N ASP A 124 -3.46 21.34 8.88
CA ASP A 124 -3.93 20.07 8.30
C ASP A 124 -3.02 19.63 7.15
N THR A 125 -2.59 18.36 7.19
CA THR A 125 -1.89 17.70 6.09
C THR A 125 -2.89 16.91 5.28
N THR A 126 -3.26 17.42 4.11
CA THR A 126 -4.01 16.63 3.13
C THR A 126 -3.04 15.67 2.45
N ALA A 127 -3.45 14.42 2.27
CA ALA A 127 -2.63 13.41 1.61
C ALA A 127 -3.14 13.16 0.20
N TYR A 128 -2.21 12.92 -0.71
CA TYR A 128 -2.50 12.65 -2.11
C TYR A 128 -1.77 11.38 -2.58
N MET A 129 -2.23 10.84 -3.70
CA MET A 129 -1.63 9.70 -4.35
C MET A 129 -1.50 9.98 -5.84
N ILE A 130 -0.35 9.64 -6.41
CA ILE A 130 -0.20 9.45 -7.85
C ILE A 130 -0.78 8.07 -8.17
N PRO A 131 -1.90 7.97 -8.92
CA PRO A 131 -2.51 6.69 -9.26
C PRO A 131 -1.63 5.88 -10.20
N MET A 132 -1.78 4.55 -10.16
CA MET A 132 -0.96 3.61 -10.95
C MET A 132 -0.98 3.91 -12.45
N ALA A 133 -2.11 4.35 -13.00
CA ALA A 133 -2.22 4.74 -14.41
C ALA A 133 -1.22 5.85 -14.79
N ILE A 134 -0.99 6.82 -13.90
CA ILE A 134 0.00 7.89 -14.13
C ILE A 134 1.43 7.34 -14.03
N LEU A 135 1.70 6.46 -13.06
CA LEU A 135 3.02 5.82 -12.89
C LEU A 135 3.40 4.98 -14.11
N ILE A 136 2.47 4.18 -14.64
CA ILE A 136 2.66 3.38 -15.86
C ILE A 136 2.91 4.29 -17.07
N ASN A 137 2.13 5.37 -17.22
CA ASN A 137 2.34 6.29 -18.34
C ASN A 137 3.71 7.02 -18.24
N ALA A 138 4.19 7.30 -17.03
CA ALA A 138 5.51 7.89 -16.82
C ALA A 138 6.65 6.89 -17.12
N TRP A 139 6.47 5.63 -16.70
CA TRP A 139 7.45 4.55 -16.86
C TRP A 139 6.78 3.26 -17.39
N PRO A 140 6.59 3.14 -18.71
CA PRO A 140 5.87 2.00 -19.31
C PRO A 140 6.49 0.63 -19.03
N GLU A 141 7.78 0.56 -18.73
CA GLU A 141 8.48 -0.65 -18.35
C GLU A 141 7.94 -1.27 -17.05
N LEU A 142 7.29 -0.47 -16.19
CA LEU A 142 6.60 -0.95 -14.98
C LEU A 142 5.51 -1.98 -15.29
N ASP A 143 4.80 -1.80 -16.41
CA ASP A 143 3.70 -2.68 -16.85
C ASP A 143 4.21 -4.09 -17.20
N GLN A 144 5.47 -4.20 -17.65
CA GLN A 144 6.07 -5.47 -18.04
C GLN A 144 6.56 -6.29 -16.83
N GLN A 145 6.72 -5.65 -15.68
CA GLN A 145 7.38 -6.23 -14.50
C GLN A 145 6.41 -6.58 -13.37
N THR A 146 5.12 -6.32 -13.53
CA THR A 146 4.13 -6.43 -12.45
C THR A 146 3.01 -7.42 -12.79
N GLN A 147 2.44 -8.02 -11.76
CA GLN A 147 1.23 -8.83 -11.92
C GLN A 147 0.02 -7.89 -12.00
N TYR A 148 -0.64 -7.87 -13.16
CA TYR A 148 -1.80 -7.02 -13.42
C TYR A 148 -3.08 -7.63 -12.84
N ILE A 149 -3.77 -6.89 -11.97
CA ILE A 149 -5.13 -7.20 -11.55
C ILE A 149 -6.10 -6.29 -12.30
N ASP A 150 -6.87 -6.87 -13.24
CA ASP A 150 -7.97 -6.15 -13.88
C ASP A 150 -9.15 -6.04 -12.89
N ALA A 151 -9.29 -4.88 -12.25
CA ALA A 151 -10.37 -4.59 -11.31
C ALA A 151 -11.76 -4.76 -11.94
N SER A 152 -11.90 -4.51 -13.24
CA SER A 152 -13.16 -4.64 -13.97
C SER A 152 -13.56 -6.12 -14.13
N VAL A 153 -12.58 -6.99 -14.36
CA VAL A 153 -12.76 -8.45 -14.41
C VAL A 153 -13.10 -8.97 -13.02
N ALA A 154 -12.32 -8.60 -11.99
CA ALA A 154 -12.59 -8.99 -10.61
C ALA A 154 -13.98 -8.54 -10.14
N ARG A 155 -14.41 -7.32 -10.51
CA ARG A 155 -15.76 -6.81 -10.24
C ARG A 155 -16.83 -7.65 -10.93
N ARG A 156 -16.69 -7.92 -12.23
CA ARG A 156 -17.63 -8.77 -13.00
C ARG A 156 -17.74 -10.16 -12.41
N GLU A 157 -16.63 -10.77 -12.01
CA GLU A 157 -16.62 -12.09 -11.39
C GLU A 157 -17.30 -12.09 -10.01
N ARG A 158 -17.07 -11.05 -9.21
CA ARG A 158 -17.74 -10.87 -7.90
C ARG A 158 -19.23 -10.61 -8.05
N GLU A 159 -19.64 -9.78 -9.00
CA GLU A 159 -21.05 -9.55 -9.33
C GLU A 159 -21.72 -10.84 -9.79
N LYS A 160 -21.07 -11.60 -10.68
CA LYS A 160 -21.52 -12.96 -11.06
C LYS A 160 -21.60 -13.90 -9.87
N ALA A 161 -20.63 -13.88 -8.95
CA ALA A 161 -20.63 -14.72 -7.75
C ALA A 161 -21.73 -14.30 -6.75
N LYS A 162 -22.00 -13.00 -6.59
CA LYS A 162 -23.12 -12.47 -5.79
C LYS A 162 -24.47 -12.83 -6.42
N GLN A 163 -24.61 -12.72 -7.74
CA GLN A 163 -25.80 -13.13 -8.49
C GLN A 163 -26.05 -14.64 -8.37
N LYS A 164 -24.99 -15.45 -8.45
CA LYS A 164 -25.04 -16.92 -8.28
C LYS A 164 -25.39 -17.32 -6.85
N ARG A 165 -24.96 -16.55 -5.84
CA ARG A 165 -25.34 -16.74 -4.42
C ARG A 165 -26.80 -16.36 -4.12
N SER A 166 -27.47 -15.61 -5.00
CA SER A 166 -28.91 -15.33 -4.90
C SER A 166 -29.81 -16.50 -5.34
N GLY A 167 -29.26 -17.53 -6.00
CA GLY A 167 -29.98 -18.72 -6.42
C GLY A 167 -29.55 -19.97 -5.64
N ARG A 168 -30.42 -20.46 -4.76
CA ARG A 168 -30.31 -21.70 -3.94
C ARG A 168 -29.06 -21.80 -3.05
N ARG A 169 -29.29 -21.65 -1.73
CA ARG A 169 -28.36 -22.06 -0.66
C ARG A 169 -28.05 -23.55 -0.78
N VAL A 170 -26.81 -23.88 -1.14
CA VAL A 170 -26.17 -25.11 -0.68
C VAL A 170 -25.07 -24.69 0.30
N VAL A 171 -25.28 -25.00 1.57
CA VAL A 171 -24.26 -24.80 2.60
C VAL A 171 -23.21 -25.89 2.41
N VAL A 172 -22.07 -25.54 1.84
CA VAL A 172 -20.86 -26.36 1.93
C VAL A 172 -19.96 -25.69 2.95
N ARG A 173 -19.80 -26.31 4.12
CA ARG A 173 -18.74 -25.95 5.06
C ARG A 173 -17.43 -26.46 4.50
N LEU A 174 -16.56 -25.54 4.08
CA LEU A 174 -15.13 -25.81 3.99
C LEU A 174 -14.45 -25.09 5.14
N ALA A 175 -13.89 -25.87 6.06
CA ALA A 175 -12.94 -25.38 7.04
C ALA A 175 -11.63 -25.10 6.28
N ALA A 176 -11.22 -23.84 6.23
CA ALA A 176 -9.88 -23.47 5.82
C ALA A 176 -9.11 -23.06 7.08
N PHE A 177 -8.01 -23.78 7.33
CA PHE A 177 -7.04 -23.51 8.38
C PHE A 177 -6.58 -22.05 8.30
N ALA A 178 -6.91 -21.26 9.33
CA ALA A 178 -6.37 -19.93 9.52
C ALA A 178 -4.96 -20.06 10.10
N GLY A 179 -3.95 -19.86 9.24
CA GLY A 179 -2.55 -20.13 9.57
C GLY A 179 -1.60 -19.01 9.20
N TRP A 180 -1.88 -17.75 9.52
CA TRP A 180 -0.87 -16.67 9.52
C TRP A 180 -1.09 -15.78 10.76
N ARG A 181 -0.48 -16.22 11.87
CA ARG A 181 -0.16 -15.46 13.09
C ARG A 181 1.33 -15.05 13.01
N TRP A 182 1.75 -14.08 13.83
CA TRP A 182 3.06 -13.36 13.89
C TRP A 182 3.04 -12.09 13.02
N PHE A 183 3.04 -10.86 13.54
CA PHE A 183 3.71 -10.27 14.72
C PHE A 183 2.70 -9.66 15.72
N ASP A 184 2.56 -10.25 16.90
CA ASP A 184 2.09 -9.52 18.09
C ASP A 184 2.57 -10.27 19.34
N ALA A 185 3.87 -10.13 19.62
CA ALA A 185 4.51 -10.74 20.79
C ALA A 185 5.74 -9.92 21.19
N LYS A 186 5.55 -8.62 21.48
CA LYS A 186 6.55 -7.87 22.25
C LYS A 186 6.03 -6.60 22.93
N GLN A 187 4.81 -6.62 23.50
CA GLN A 187 4.45 -5.65 24.54
C GLN A 187 3.49 -6.27 25.55
N LYS A 188 4.06 -6.94 26.55
CA LYS A 188 3.57 -6.96 27.93
C LYS A 188 4.67 -7.56 28.80
N GLY A 189 5.60 -6.68 29.18
CA GLY A 189 6.38 -6.87 30.39
C GLY A 189 5.54 -6.35 31.55
N GLU A 190 4.94 -7.25 32.30
CA GLU A 190 4.63 -7.06 33.71
C GLU A 190 5.17 -8.31 34.41
N GLY A 191 6.01 -8.06 35.42
CA GLY A 191 6.94 -9.04 35.94
C GLY A 191 6.44 -9.84 37.14
N LEU A 192 7.44 -10.56 37.67
CA LEU A 192 7.56 -11.17 38.99
C LEU A 192 6.85 -12.52 39.20
N ALA A 193 7.60 -13.59 38.94
CA ALA A 193 7.99 -14.51 40.00
C ALA A 193 9.33 -15.17 39.64
N GLU A 194 10.29 -15.06 40.55
CA GLU A 194 11.65 -15.59 40.49
C GLU A 194 11.68 -16.95 41.22
N ILE A 195 12.74 -17.76 40.97
CA ILE A 195 13.25 -18.89 41.79
C ILE A 195 12.50 -20.23 41.55
N GLU A 196 13.08 -21.41 41.24
CA GLU A 196 14.42 -22.01 41.39
C GLU A 196 14.57 -23.25 40.44
N LYS A 197 15.80 -23.64 40.07
CA LYS A 197 16.12 -25.03 39.67
C LYS A 197 16.61 -25.79 40.91
N PRO A 198 16.11 -27.02 41.16
CA PRO A 198 16.97 -28.22 41.09
C PRO A 198 16.16 -29.46 40.61
N LYS A 199 16.68 -30.61 40.20
CA LYS A 199 17.99 -31.26 40.12
C LYS A 199 17.85 -32.38 39.06
N ALA A 200 18.94 -32.82 38.44
CA ALA A 200 18.97 -34.06 37.68
C ALA A 200 19.22 -35.26 38.63
N GLU A 201 18.95 -36.46 38.10
CA GLU A 201 19.18 -37.82 38.65
C GLU A 201 18.04 -38.35 39.54
N GLU A 202 17.52 -39.57 39.32
CA GLU A 202 18.19 -40.80 38.87
C GLU A 202 17.67 -41.41 37.54
#